data_AF-A0A8H6GWF6-F1
#
_entry.id   AF-A0A8H6GWF6-F1
#
_cell.length_a   1.000
_cell.length_b   1.000
_cell.length_c   1.000
_cell.angle_alpha   90.00
_cell.angle_beta   90.00
_cell.angle_gamma   90.00
#
_symmetry.space_group_name_H-M   'P 1'
#
loop_
_entity.id
_entity.type
_entity.pdbx_description
1 polymer ?
#
loop_
_entity_poly.entity_id
_entity_poly.type
_entity_poly.pdbx_seq_one_letter_code
_entity_poly.pdbx_strand_id
1 'polypeptide(L)'
;MHVEEVGHILETWLDPHKQRFVKAWVHQHLHFEQFVTSRAEGIHQLIKSHLKHSQVDLFEAWRIIKLVLSNQLSELKANQAKQQITTPLDISGVLYGNIRGWISHEALRKVDGQRARLLKEIPACTGVFAKTLSLPCAHNLQPLLAQGLPLQLYHFHSHWHLQRSGTPQLIVEPRKLFDRLAANSTLPSSSTQREPSAFEAIEKASQPRALPKCSRCHNYGHKMTSKACPLRYEDLLEPPPPITTTTHTVTRSLSPSSPSGVSVISEIVAYTTTHMTTHTTTHMVSPPTAKSAAITTPRVPVLQPDDPRAIFQRYKEAREAWYATLPQGGLKTNQQYRRAMGLPQRYSKAEYNWCLDYKQMGRRCRAGTNMREWTKEEMMSYLDWDKAEDESVEQNVRIEMAKQPFSRRRGMQDIWDAAERDLEVHYISSR
;
A
#
# COMPACT_ATOMS: atom_id res chain seq x y z
N MET A 1 43.95 -15.44 -3.92
CA MET A 1 44.05 -14.57 -2.72
C MET A 1 44.32 -13.17 -3.23
N HIS A 2 43.27 -12.38 -3.46
CA HIS A 2 43.34 -11.15 -4.27
C HIS A 2 43.77 -9.94 -3.45
N VAL A 3 44.95 -9.99 -2.83
CA VAL A 3 45.39 -8.96 -1.87
C VAL A 3 45.78 -7.67 -2.58
N GLU A 4 46.44 -7.76 -3.72
CA GLU A 4 46.86 -6.60 -4.52
C GLU A 4 45.66 -5.91 -5.16
N GLU A 5 44.69 -6.67 -5.67
CA GLU A 5 43.48 -6.12 -6.29
C GLU A 5 42.54 -5.49 -5.24
N VAL A 6 42.42 -6.12 -4.06
CA VAL A 6 41.69 -5.53 -2.92
C VAL A 6 42.43 -4.29 -2.39
N GLY A 7 43.75 -4.31 -2.31
CA GLY A 7 44.58 -3.14 -1.96
C GLY A 7 44.35 -1.97 -2.90
N HIS A 8 44.47 -2.21 -4.22
CA HIS A 8 44.19 -1.20 -5.24
C HIS A 8 42.75 -0.65 -5.17
N ILE A 9 41.74 -1.49 -4.92
CA ILE A 9 40.36 -1.02 -4.74
C ILE A 9 40.21 -0.18 -3.47
N LEU A 10 40.88 -0.55 -2.37
CA LEU A 10 40.87 0.23 -1.13
C LEU A 10 41.56 1.58 -1.32
N GLU A 11 42.83 1.58 -1.72
CA GLU A 11 43.68 2.77 -1.79
C GLU A 11 43.28 3.74 -2.90
N THR A 12 42.87 3.24 -4.08
CA THR A 12 42.51 4.10 -5.22
C THR A 12 41.05 4.57 -5.16
N TRP A 13 40.12 3.72 -4.69
CA TRP A 13 38.68 3.99 -4.79
C TRP A 13 37.97 4.16 -3.45
N LEU A 14 38.08 3.20 -2.53
CA LEU A 14 37.25 3.21 -1.32
C LEU A 14 37.73 4.23 -0.29
N ASP A 15 39.02 4.35 0.00
CA ASP A 15 39.49 5.33 1.00
C ASP A 15 39.42 6.79 0.53
N PRO A 16 39.83 7.16 -0.70
CA PRO A 16 39.69 8.53 -1.20
C PRO A 16 38.24 8.91 -1.50
N HIS A 17 37.37 7.95 -1.86
CA HIS A 17 36.04 8.23 -2.39
C HIS A 17 34.87 7.53 -1.67
N LYS A 18 35.06 6.93 -0.48
CA LYS A 18 33.98 6.34 0.36
C LYS A 18 32.75 7.22 0.53
N GLN A 19 32.93 8.54 0.61
CA GLN A 19 31.83 9.51 0.73
C GLN A 19 31.02 9.70 -0.56
N ARG A 20 31.59 9.36 -1.74
CA ARG A 20 30.90 9.40 -3.04
C ARG A 20 30.05 8.16 -3.28
N PHE A 21 30.32 7.05 -2.59
CA PHE A 21 29.45 5.87 -2.60
C PHE A 21 28.21 6.15 -1.75
N VAL A 22 27.21 6.79 -2.35
CA VAL A 22 25.93 7.19 -1.70
C VAL A 22 25.36 6.08 -0.84
N LYS A 23 25.36 4.83 -1.32
CA LYS A 23 24.89 3.65 -0.56
C LYS A 23 25.65 3.43 0.75
N ALA A 24 26.99 3.57 0.75
CA ALA A 24 27.82 3.39 1.94
C ALA A 24 27.64 4.51 2.98
N TRP A 25 27.28 5.72 2.55
CA TRP A 25 26.94 6.84 3.43
C TRP A 25 25.50 6.76 3.95
N VAL A 26 24.53 6.49 3.08
CA VAL A 26 23.10 6.32 3.45
C VAL A 26 22.93 5.16 4.43
N HIS A 27 23.67 4.06 4.28
CA HIS A 27 23.65 2.92 5.20
C HIS A 27 24.10 3.23 6.65
N GLN A 28 24.65 4.41 6.92
CA GLN A 28 25.03 4.86 8.27
C GLN A 28 23.87 5.56 9.01
N HIS A 29 22.83 5.96 8.28
CA HIS A 29 21.74 6.80 8.77
C HIS A 29 20.41 6.03 8.80
N LEU A 30 19.51 6.44 9.71
CA LEU A 30 18.17 5.86 9.81
C LEU A 30 17.26 6.50 8.75
N HIS A 31 16.82 5.73 7.77
CA HIS A 31 16.07 6.25 6.62
C HIS A 31 14.86 5.38 6.19
N PHE A 32 14.60 4.24 6.85
CA PHE A 32 13.42 3.39 6.62
C PHE A 32 13.16 3.00 5.14
N GLU A 33 14.21 2.73 4.36
CA GLU A 33 14.15 2.51 2.89
C GLU A 33 13.58 3.68 2.06
N GLN A 34 13.47 4.88 2.64
CA GLN A 34 12.95 6.08 1.97
C GLN A 34 14.03 6.78 1.14
N PHE A 35 14.33 6.21 -0.05
CA PHE A 35 15.38 6.72 -0.94
C PHE A 35 14.89 7.71 -2.01
N VAL A 36 13.57 7.83 -2.23
CA VAL A 36 12.99 8.54 -3.39
C VAL A 36 11.75 9.36 -3.03
N THR A 37 11.49 10.40 -3.83
CA THR A 37 10.36 11.35 -3.71
C THR A 37 9.01 10.82 -4.22
N SER A 38 8.96 9.61 -4.76
CA SER A 38 7.77 9.05 -5.44
C SER A 38 6.48 9.07 -4.61
N ARG A 39 6.56 9.02 -3.27
CA ARG A 39 5.38 9.17 -2.39
C ARG A 39 4.78 10.59 -2.43
N ALA A 40 5.60 11.63 -2.55
CA ALA A 40 5.13 13.00 -2.73
C ALA A 40 4.51 13.19 -4.11
N GLU A 41 5.11 12.59 -5.16
CA GLU A 41 4.57 12.58 -6.52
C GLU A 41 3.20 11.87 -6.59
N GLY A 42 3.05 10.73 -5.92
CA GLY A 42 1.78 10.01 -5.82
C GLY A 42 0.67 10.80 -5.13
N ILE A 43 0.96 11.47 -4.01
CA ILE A 43 -0.01 12.36 -3.33
C ILE A 43 -0.37 13.56 -4.23
N HIS A 44 0.60 14.15 -4.91
CA HIS A 44 0.38 15.24 -5.85
C HIS A 44 -0.47 14.81 -7.05
N GLN A 45 -0.25 13.61 -7.58
CA GLN A 45 -1.07 13.00 -8.63
C GLN A 45 -2.50 12.76 -8.16
N LEU A 46 -2.69 12.23 -6.95
CA LEU A 46 -4.00 12.01 -6.33
C LEU A 46 -4.78 13.33 -6.20
N ILE A 47 -4.15 14.37 -5.65
CA ILE A 47 -4.78 15.71 -5.54
C ILE A 47 -5.17 16.24 -6.93
N LYS A 48 -4.28 16.13 -7.92
CA LYS A 48 -4.56 16.53 -9.31
C LYS A 48 -5.74 15.76 -9.93
N SER A 49 -5.84 14.44 -9.72
CA SER A 49 -6.98 13.66 -10.25
C SER A 49 -8.31 14.08 -9.63
N HIS A 50 -8.32 14.50 -8.36
CA HIS A 50 -9.52 14.98 -7.70
C HIS A 50 -9.90 16.42 -8.11
N LEU A 51 -8.93 17.29 -8.42
CA LEU A 51 -9.18 18.66 -8.93
C LEU A 51 -9.72 18.68 -10.37
N LYS A 52 -9.45 17.64 -11.18
CA LYS A 52 -9.89 17.45 -12.59
C LYS A 52 -9.38 18.47 -13.61
N HIS A 53 -9.34 19.78 -13.31
CA HIS A 53 -8.87 20.83 -14.22
C HIS A 53 -8.25 22.03 -13.48
N SER A 54 -7.48 22.85 -14.18
CA SER A 54 -6.76 24.00 -13.58
C SER A 54 -7.61 25.26 -13.30
N GLN A 55 -8.93 25.23 -13.57
CA GLN A 55 -9.84 26.38 -13.39
C GLN A 55 -10.80 26.21 -12.20
N VAL A 56 -10.45 25.37 -11.21
CA VAL A 56 -11.24 25.27 -9.97
C VAL A 56 -10.99 26.54 -9.13
N ASP A 57 -12.06 27.16 -8.62
CA ASP A 57 -11.95 28.27 -7.66
C ASP A 57 -11.20 27.85 -6.39
N LEU A 58 -10.53 28.79 -5.73
CA LEU A 58 -9.69 28.52 -4.56
C LEU A 58 -10.48 27.87 -3.41
N PHE A 59 -11.74 28.27 -3.19
CA PHE A 59 -12.57 27.69 -2.14
C PHE A 59 -12.95 26.22 -2.43
N GLU A 60 -13.29 25.92 -3.70
CA GLU A 60 -13.63 24.54 -4.09
C GLU A 60 -12.37 23.66 -4.19
N ALA A 61 -11.22 24.22 -4.61
CA ALA A 61 -9.94 23.52 -4.56
C ALA A 61 -9.56 23.14 -3.12
N TRP A 62 -9.76 24.04 -2.16
CA TRP A 62 -9.58 23.75 -0.73
C TRP A 62 -10.57 22.68 -0.22
N ARG A 63 -11.85 22.75 -0.59
CA ARG A 63 -12.85 21.71 -0.26
C ARG A 63 -12.42 20.33 -0.78
N ILE A 64 -11.95 20.26 -2.03
CA ILE A 64 -11.46 19.02 -2.65
C ILE A 64 -10.22 18.51 -1.92
N ILE A 65 -9.22 19.35 -1.66
CA ILE A 65 -8.00 18.94 -0.92
C ILE A 65 -8.36 18.42 0.48
N LYS A 66 -9.25 19.12 1.20
CA LYS A 66 -9.75 18.70 2.53
C LYS A 66 -10.46 17.35 2.47
N LEU A 67 -11.28 17.10 1.44
CA LEU A 67 -11.92 15.80 1.22
C LEU A 67 -10.90 14.70 0.96
N VAL A 68 -9.92 14.92 0.06
CA VAL A 68 -8.85 13.95 -0.25
C VAL A 68 -8.05 13.57 0.99
N LEU A 69 -7.62 14.57 1.76
CA LEU A 69 -6.87 14.34 3.01
C LEU A 69 -7.73 13.61 4.07
N SER A 70 -9.02 13.93 4.17
CA SER A 70 -9.94 13.26 5.10
C SER A 70 -10.18 11.79 4.72
N ASN A 71 -10.30 11.51 3.43
CA ASN A 71 -10.44 10.15 2.90
C ASN A 71 -9.15 9.33 3.13
N GLN A 72 -7.99 9.90 2.79
CA GLN A 72 -6.68 9.27 3.03
C GLN A 72 -6.43 9.00 4.52
N LEU A 73 -6.75 9.95 5.40
CA LEU A 73 -6.66 9.73 6.85
C LEU A 73 -7.60 8.61 7.33
N SER A 74 -8.80 8.51 6.76
CA SER A 74 -9.76 7.47 7.11
C SER A 74 -9.31 6.09 6.62
N GLU A 75 -8.75 6.01 5.41
CA GLU A 75 -8.16 4.80 4.83
C GLU A 75 -6.95 4.33 5.65
N LEU A 76 -6.04 5.24 6.02
CA LEU A 76 -4.88 4.92 6.87
C LEU A 76 -5.32 4.42 8.26
N LYS A 77 -6.32 5.05 8.89
CA LYS A 77 -6.90 4.60 10.16
C LYS A 77 -7.54 3.21 10.04
N ALA A 78 -8.30 2.95 8.97
CA ALA A 78 -8.91 1.65 8.71
C ALA A 78 -7.84 0.56 8.49
N ASN A 79 -6.80 0.85 7.72
CA ASN A 79 -5.66 -0.04 7.51
C ASN A 79 -4.88 -0.32 8.80
N GLN A 80 -4.68 0.70 9.65
CA GLN A 80 -4.06 0.55 10.96
C GLN A 80 -4.92 -0.33 11.89
N ALA A 81 -6.22 -0.08 11.99
CA ALA A 81 -7.14 -0.91 12.78
C ALA A 81 -7.18 -2.36 12.29
N LYS A 82 -7.17 -2.57 10.96
CA LYS A 82 -7.05 -3.91 10.34
C LYS A 82 -5.76 -4.61 10.78
N GLN A 83 -4.60 -3.92 10.73
CA GLN A 83 -3.32 -4.49 11.17
C GLN A 83 -3.27 -4.81 12.67
N GLN A 84 -3.99 -4.04 13.49
CA GLN A 84 -4.09 -4.24 14.94
C GLN A 84 -4.89 -5.50 15.32
N ILE A 85 -5.91 -5.85 14.52
CA ILE A 85 -6.80 -6.99 14.78
C ILE A 85 -6.32 -8.24 14.05
N THR A 86 -5.86 -8.10 12.81
CA THR A 86 -5.44 -9.23 11.96
C THR A 86 -3.99 -9.64 12.27
N THR A 87 -3.78 -10.94 12.48
CA THR A 87 -2.44 -11.54 12.52
C THR A 87 -2.13 -12.21 11.17
N PRO A 88 -1.01 -11.90 10.49
CA PRO A 88 -0.58 -12.65 9.32
C PRO A 88 -0.35 -14.15 9.66
N LEU A 89 -0.95 -15.05 8.88
CA LEU A 89 -0.96 -16.50 9.16
C LEU A 89 0.43 -17.13 8.98
N ASP A 90 1.19 -16.62 8.01
CA ASP A 90 2.59 -16.90 7.74
C ASP A 90 3.49 -16.54 8.93
N ILE A 91 3.25 -15.39 9.58
CA ILE A 91 4.08 -14.89 10.67
C ILE A 91 3.57 -15.41 12.03
N SER A 92 3.94 -16.65 12.33
CA SER A 92 3.52 -17.34 13.56
C SER A 92 4.65 -17.92 14.42
N GLY A 93 4.32 -18.12 15.71
CA GLY A 93 5.21 -18.60 16.75
C GLY A 93 5.37 -17.64 17.94
N VAL A 94 5.96 -18.15 19.02
CA VAL A 94 6.20 -17.44 20.29
C VAL A 94 7.00 -16.14 20.08
N LEU A 95 7.95 -16.14 19.14
CA LEU A 95 8.80 -14.99 18.80
C LEU A 95 8.00 -13.71 18.55
N TYR A 96 6.81 -13.80 17.93
CA TYR A 96 5.99 -12.63 17.56
C TYR A 96 4.85 -12.33 18.54
N GLY A 97 4.62 -13.18 19.55
CA GLY A 97 3.46 -13.11 20.44
C GLY A 97 3.18 -11.70 20.98
N ASN A 98 4.15 -11.15 21.71
CA ASN A 98 4.03 -9.88 22.42
C ASN A 98 3.84 -8.64 21.50
N ILE A 99 4.33 -8.70 20.26
CA ILE A 99 4.35 -7.55 19.33
C ILE A 99 3.22 -7.56 18.29
N ARG A 100 2.41 -8.63 18.24
CA ARG A 100 1.24 -8.75 17.35
C ARG A 100 0.22 -7.64 17.63
N GLY A 101 -0.19 -6.96 16.57
CA GLY A 101 -1.11 -5.83 16.64
C GLY A 101 -0.53 -4.56 17.29
N TRP A 102 0.73 -4.57 17.73
CA TRP A 102 1.47 -3.38 18.21
C TRP A 102 2.49 -2.89 17.18
N ILE A 103 3.04 -3.79 16.37
CA ILE A 103 3.98 -3.50 15.28
C ILE A 103 3.28 -3.69 13.93
N SER A 104 3.61 -2.84 12.95
CA SER A 104 3.04 -2.91 11.60
C SER A 104 3.40 -4.21 10.88
N HIS A 105 2.49 -4.67 10.00
CA HIS A 105 2.69 -5.91 9.24
C HIS A 105 3.93 -5.86 8.34
N GLU A 106 4.30 -4.68 7.85
CA GLU A 106 5.52 -4.47 7.05
C GLU A 106 6.79 -4.71 7.87
N ALA A 107 6.87 -4.15 9.09
CA ALA A 107 7.98 -4.41 10.00
C ALA A 107 8.08 -5.89 10.38
N LEU A 108 6.94 -6.55 10.65
CA LEU A 108 6.90 -7.99 10.92
C LEU A 108 7.43 -8.80 9.73
N ARG A 109 7.01 -8.50 8.50
CA ARG A 109 7.50 -9.14 7.26
C ARG A 109 9.00 -8.95 7.06
N LYS A 110 9.51 -7.72 7.27
CA LYS A 110 10.96 -7.44 7.17
C LYS A 110 11.78 -8.21 8.21
N VAL A 111 11.27 -8.37 9.44
CA VAL A 111 11.92 -9.16 10.50
C VAL A 111 11.83 -10.66 10.24
N ASP A 112 10.70 -11.16 9.75
CA ASP A 112 10.57 -12.57 9.33
C ASP A 112 11.48 -12.90 8.14
N GLY A 113 11.66 -11.97 7.20
CA GLY A 113 12.70 -12.05 6.16
C GLY A 113 14.12 -12.17 6.72
N GLN A 114 14.45 -11.57 7.87
CA GLN A 114 15.72 -11.81 8.57
C GLN A 114 15.74 -13.15 9.31
N ARG A 115 14.62 -13.59 9.90
CA ARG A 115 14.48 -14.93 10.50
C ARG A 115 14.73 -16.02 9.46
N ALA A 116 14.17 -15.91 8.26
CA ALA A 116 14.34 -16.88 7.18
C ALA A 116 15.82 -17.04 6.75
N ARG A 117 16.67 -16.03 6.95
CA ARG A 117 18.12 -16.12 6.68
C ARG A 117 18.85 -17.05 7.66
N LEU A 118 18.30 -17.27 8.86
CA LEU A 118 18.85 -18.20 9.85
C LEU A 118 18.67 -19.68 9.48
N LEU A 119 17.95 -19.98 8.40
CA LEU A 119 17.87 -21.33 7.82
C LEU A 119 19.16 -21.75 7.09
N LYS A 120 20.12 -20.82 6.95
CA LYS A 120 21.44 -21.02 6.34
C LYS A 120 22.51 -20.39 7.23
N GLU A 121 23.77 -20.71 6.98
CA GLU A 121 24.89 -20.00 7.59
C GLU A 121 24.81 -18.50 7.26
N ILE A 122 24.82 -17.67 8.29
CA ILE A 122 24.79 -16.22 8.15
C ILE A 122 26.21 -15.66 8.16
N PRO A 123 26.57 -14.73 7.24
CA PRO A 123 27.84 -14.03 7.32
C PRO A 123 27.88 -13.12 8.55
N ALA A 124 29.07 -12.57 8.85
CA ALA A 124 29.24 -11.58 9.91
C ALA A 124 28.24 -10.41 9.79
N CYS A 125 27.79 -9.89 10.92
CA CYS A 125 26.79 -8.82 10.94
C CYS A 125 27.38 -7.50 10.42
N THR A 126 26.83 -6.99 9.32
CA THR A 126 27.20 -5.67 8.78
C THR A 126 26.56 -4.51 9.55
N GLY A 127 25.62 -4.78 10.47
CA GLY A 127 24.86 -3.78 11.23
C GLY A 127 23.91 -2.90 10.41
N VAL A 128 24.02 -2.90 9.08
CA VAL A 128 23.26 -2.03 8.16
C VAL A 128 21.76 -2.09 8.42
N PHE A 129 21.17 -3.30 8.47
CA PHE A 129 19.73 -3.47 8.66
C PHE A 129 19.21 -2.82 9.95
N ALA A 130 19.97 -2.95 11.05
CA ALA A 130 19.63 -2.30 12.32
C ALA A 130 19.81 -0.77 12.25
N LYS A 131 20.83 -0.26 11.56
CA LYS A 131 21.06 1.18 11.40
C LYS A 131 20.04 1.87 10.49
N THR A 132 19.70 1.25 9.35
CA THR A 132 18.86 1.89 8.31
C THR A 132 17.38 1.75 8.53
N LEU A 133 16.95 0.68 9.21
CA LEU A 133 15.54 0.39 9.47
C LEU A 133 15.19 0.41 10.96
N SER A 134 16.15 0.31 11.88
CA SER A 134 15.91 0.13 13.33
C SER A 134 14.93 -1.02 13.62
N LEU A 135 15.22 -2.16 12.98
CA LEU A 135 14.57 -3.44 13.13
C LEU A 135 15.61 -4.50 13.55
N PRO A 136 15.23 -5.53 14.33
CA PRO A 136 16.16 -6.59 14.74
C PRO A 136 16.64 -7.39 13.52
N CYS A 137 17.97 -7.47 13.34
CA CYS A 137 18.57 -8.25 12.26
C CYS A 137 18.69 -9.74 12.64
N ALA A 138 19.05 -10.60 11.69
CA ALA A 138 19.18 -12.05 11.92
C ALA A 138 20.01 -12.39 13.16
N HIS A 139 21.14 -11.70 13.38
CA HIS A 139 22.01 -11.88 14.55
C HIS A 139 21.37 -11.47 15.88
N ASN A 140 20.40 -10.54 15.89
CA ASN A 140 19.61 -10.25 17.10
C ASN A 140 18.53 -11.31 17.36
N LEU A 141 17.99 -11.93 16.29
CA LEU A 141 16.95 -12.95 16.38
C LEU A 141 17.50 -14.31 16.81
N GLN A 142 18.72 -14.65 16.41
CA GLN A 142 19.37 -15.92 16.73
C GLN A 142 19.40 -16.27 18.24
N PRO A 143 19.88 -15.40 19.16
CA PRO A 143 19.89 -15.72 20.59
C PRO A 143 18.46 -15.79 21.17
N LEU A 144 17.53 -14.95 20.71
CA LEU A 144 16.14 -14.97 21.15
C LEU A 144 15.46 -16.30 20.77
N LEU A 145 15.69 -16.77 19.54
CA LEU A 145 15.19 -18.06 19.06
C LEU A 145 15.80 -19.24 19.83
N ALA A 146 17.11 -19.22 20.09
CA ALA A 146 17.80 -20.27 20.85
C ALA A 146 17.29 -20.36 22.31
N GLN A 147 16.94 -19.21 22.92
CA GLN A 147 16.40 -19.13 24.27
C GLN A 147 14.87 -19.25 24.33
N GLY A 148 14.18 -19.32 23.19
CA GLY A 148 12.71 -19.35 23.11
C GLY A 148 12.02 -18.05 23.54
N LEU A 149 12.72 -16.92 23.55
CA LEU A 149 12.23 -15.64 24.03
C LEU A 149 11.43 -14.88 22.96
N PRO A 150 10.32 -14.19 23.33
CA PRO A 150 9.58 -13.33 22.42
C PRO A 150 10.31 -12.01 22.14
N LEU A 151 10.10 -11.47 20.93
CA LEU A 151 10.47 -10.09 20.61
C LEU A 151 9.65 -9.11 21.45
N GLN A 152 10.29 -8.01 21.83
CA GLN A 152 9.69 -6.93 22.62
C GLN A 152 9.55 -5.65 21.78
N LEU A 153 8.66 -4.76 22.21
CA LEU A 153 8.38 -3.52 21.48
C LEU A 153 9.61 -2.61 21.35
N TYR A 154 10.51 -2.60 22.34
CA TYR A 154 11.73 -1.80 22.32
C TYR A 154 12.79 -2.27 21.30
N HIS A 155 12.66 -3.46 20.72
CA HIS A 155 13.50 -3.87 19.58
C HIS A 155 13.16 -3.13 18.28
N PHE A 156 12.06 -2.38 18.26
CA PHE A 156 11.53 -1.67 17.11
C PHE A 156 11.47 -0.18 17.41
N HIS A 157 11.93 0.65 16.49
CA HIS A 157 11.72 2.09 16.56
C HIS A 157 10.23 2.48 16.44
N SER A 158 9.86 3.60 17.05
CA SER A 158 8.48 4.12 17.13
C SER A 158 7.80 4.30 15.77
N HIS A 159 8.57 4.56 14.70
CA HIS A 159 8.10 4.57 13.31
C HIS A 159 7.30 3.31 12.90
N TRP A 160 7.61 2.15 13.49
CA TRP A 160 6.96 0.88 13.18
C TRP A 160 5.80 0.53 14.12
N HIS A 161 5.53 1.36 15.14
CA HIS A 161 4.50 1.10 16.15
C HIS A 161 3.13 1.56 15.62
N LEU A 162 2.12 0.71 15.78
CA LEU A 162 0.72 1.04 15.49
C LEU A 162 0.15 1.80 16.69
N GLN A 163 -0.47 2.97 16.48
CA GLN A 163 -1.03 3.75 17.59
C GLN A 163 -2.21 3.00 18.21
N ARG A 164 -2.06 2.58 19.47
CA ARG A 164 -3.10 1.97 20.31
C ARG A 164 -3.20 2.74 21.62
N SER A 165 -4.41 2.76 22.20
CA SER A 165 -4.61 3.16 23.59
C SER A 165 -4.22 2.01 24.53
N GLY A 166 -3.53 2.35 25.62
CA GLY A 166 -3.02 1.39 26.60
C GLY A 166 -1.56 0.98 26.34
N THR A 167 -0.93 0.40 27.36
CA THR A 167 0.42 -0.18 27.27
C THR A 167 0.39 -1.59 26.68
N PRO A 168 1.45 -2.04 25.98
CA PRO A 168 1.61 -3.43 25.60
C PRO A 168 1.67 -4.31 26.84
N GLN A 169 0.56 -4.99 27.14
CA GLN A 169 0.53 -6.05 28.15
C GLN A 169 1.48 -7.15 27.70
N LEU A 170 2.47 -7.47 28.54
CA LEU A 170 3.41 -8.56 28.32
C LEU A 170 2.71 -9.91 28.56
N ILE A 171 1.79 -10.25 27.66
CA ILE A 171 1.15 -11.56 27.63
C ILE A 171 2.18 -12.54 27.09
N VAL A 172 3.01 -13.06 28.00
CA VAL A 172 3.80 -14.28 27.76
C VAL A 172 2.79 -15.40 27.59
N GLU A 173 2.34 -15.65 26.35
CA GLU A 173 1.49 -16.79 26.05
C GLU A 173 2.20 -18.06 26.57
N PRO A 174 1.60 -18.83 27.50
CA PRO A 174 2.20 -20.07 27.93
C PRO A 174 2.42 -20.95 26.71
N ARG A 175 3.66 -21.45 26.56
CA ARG A 175 4.13 -22.16 25.37
C ARG A 175 3.11 -23.22 24.97
N LYS A 176 2.40 -22.98 23.85
CA LYS A 176 1.41 -23.91 23.30
C LYS A 176 2.12 -25.21 22.95
N LEU A 177 2.02 -26.16 23.87
CA LEU A 177 2.59 -27.49 23.76
C LEU A 177 1.67 -28.24 22.78
N PHE A 178 2.08 -28.26 21.51
CA PHE A 178 1.31 -28.88 20.43
C PHE A 178 1.26 -30.40 20.53
N ASP A 179 2.04 -30.99 21.44
CA ASP A 179 1.81 -32.33 21.98
C ASP A 179 0.54 -32.32 22.85
N ARG A 180 -0.61 -32.11 22.19
CA ARG A 180 -1.73 -32.97 22.48
C ARG A 180 -1.18 -34.39 22.35
N LEU A 181 -0.95 -35.03 23.49
CA LEU A 181 -0.96 -36.48 23.57
C LEU A 181 -2.11 -36.93 22.67
N ALA A 182 -1.79 -37.68 21.62
CA ALA A 182 -2.80 -38.29 20.79
C ALA A 182 -3.53 -39.27 21.71
N ALA A 183 -4.62 -38.78 22.33
CA ALA A 183 -5.57 -39.62 23.01
C ALA A 183 -6.12 -40.52 21.91
N ASN A 184 -5.56 -41.73 21.83
CA ASN A 184 -5.88 -42.69 20.78
C ASN A 184 -7.39 -42.88 20.81
N SER A 185 -8.06 -42.38 19.77
CA SER A 185 -9.51 -42.39 19.72
C SER A 185 -10.00 -43.81 19.90
N THR A 186 -10.83 -44.04 20.92
CA THR A 186 -11.46 -45.35 21.13
C THR A 186 -12.63 -45.57 20.17
N LEU A 187 -12.97 -44.58 19.33
CA LEU A 187 -14.00 -44.70 18.31
C LEU A 187 -13.43 -45.33 17.02
N PRO A 188 -14.19 -46.19 16.33
CA PRO A 188 -13.84 -46.64 14.98
C PRO A 188 -13.71 -45.44 14.02
N SER A 189 -12.80 -45.53 13.05
CA SER A 189 -12.57 -44.46 12.05
C SER A 189 -13.78 -44.14 11.17
N SER A 190 -14.80 -45.00 11.15
CA SER A 190 -16.09 -44.80 10.47
C SER A 190 -17.14 -44.08 11.34
N SER A 191 -16.82 -43.71 12.58
CA SER A 191 -17.77 -43.06 13.49
C SER A 191 -18.01 -41.60 13.11
N THR A 192 -19.28 -41.24 12.91
CA THR A 192 -19.72 -39.83 12.80
C THR A 192 -20.09 -39.21 14.15
N GLN A 193 -19.99 -39.96 15.26
CA GLN A 193 -20.28 -39.44 16.59
C GLN A 193 -19.11 -38.63 17.16
N ARG A 194 -19.43 -37.49 17.80
CA ARG A 194 -18.50 -36.67 18.58
C ARG A 194 -17.90 -37.48 19.73
N GLU A 195 -16.60 -37.38 19.96
CA GLU A 195 -15.96 -37.90 21.16
C GLU A 195 -16.48 -37.20 22.41
N PRO A 196 -16.87 -37.93 23.47
CA PRO A 196 -17.31 -37.32 24.72
C PRO A 196 -16.16 -36.57 25.38
N SER A 197 -16.46 -35.41 25.97
CA SER A 197 -15.45 -34.65 26.72
C SER A 197 -15.01 -35.38 28.00
N ALA A 198 -13.84 -35.03 28.54
CA ALA A 198 -13.34 -35.62 29.79
C ALA A 198 -14.32 -35.45 30.97
N PHE A 199 -15.06 -34.33 31.01
CA PHE A 199 -16.10 -34.08 32.01
C PHE A 199 -17.32 -35.00 31.79
N GLU A 200 -17.79 -35.14 30.55
CA GLU A 200 -18.87 -36.07 30.18
C GLU A 200 -18.51 -37.54 30.52
N ALA A 201 -17.23 -37.91 30.39
CA ALA A 201 -16.74 -39.25 30.76
C ALA A 201 -16.75 -39.49 32.28
N ILE A 202 -16.35 -38.49 33.07
CA ILE A 202 -16.40 -38.55 34.55
C ILE A 202 -17.86 -38.58 35.04
N GLU A 203 -18.73 -37.76 34.47
CA GLU A 203 -20.17 -37.73 34.80
C GLU A 203 -20.84 -39.07 34.47
N LYS A 204 -20.57 -39.65 33.30
CA LYS A 204 -21.06 -40.98 32.93
C LYS A 204 -20.51 -42.10 33.82
N ALA A 205 -19.30 -41.94 34.38
CA ALA A 205 -18.71 -42.87 35.32
C ALA A 205 -19.27 -42.71 36.76
N SER A 206 -19.72 -41.51 37.14
CA SER A 206 -20.32 -41.22 38.45
C SER A 206 -21.82 -41.54 38.52
N GLN A 207 -22.51 -41.65 37.38
CA GLN A 207 -23.89 -42.11 37.33
C GLN A 207 -24.05 -43.52 37.94
N PRO A 208 -25.02 -43.73 38.86
CA PRO A 208 -25.23 -45.04 39.46
C PRO A 208 -25.62 -46.06 38.39
N ARG A 209 -24.83 -47.14 38.27
CA ARG A 209 -25.11 -48.20 37.30
C ARG A 209 -26.49 -48.79 37.57
N ALA A 210 -27.36 -48.76 36.56
CA ALA A 210 -28.69 -49.34 36.63
C ALA A 210 -28.62 -50.80 37.12
N LEU A 211 -29.53 -51.16 38.04
CA LEU A 211 -29.61 -52.51 38.60
C LEU A 211 -29.72 -53.55 37.48
N PRO A 212 -28.96 -54.66 37.52
CA PRO A 212 -28.97 -55.63 36.45
C PRO A 212 -30.38 -56.22 36.30
N LYS A 213 -30.91 -56.16 35.08
CA LYS A 213 -32.16 -56.82 34.69
C LYS A 213 -31.86 -58.27 34.32
N CYS A 214 -32.59 -59.21 34.89
CA CYS A 214 -32.48 -60.62 34.53
C CYS A 214 -33.03 -60.82 33.11
N SER A 215 -32.23 -61.39 32.21
CA SER A 215 -32.67 -61.69 30.83
C SER A 215 -33.74 -62.79 30.77
N ARG A 216 -33.90 -63.60 31.83
CA ARG A 216 -34.84 -64.74 31.88
C ARG A 216 -36.17 -64.41 32.55
N CYS A 217 -36.13 -63.82 33.75
CA CYS A 217 -37.35 -63.48 34.51
C CYS A 217 -37.67 -61.98 34.52
N HIS A 218 -36.91 -61.16 33.78
CA HIS A 218 -37.07 -59.71 33.60
C HIS A 218 -37.10 -58.81 34.85
N ASN A 219 -36.92 -59.39 36.04
CA ASN A 219 -36.80 -58.66 37.31
C ASN A 219 -35.42 -57.99 37.45
N TYR A 220 -35.39 -56.87 38.17
CA TYR A 220 -34.18 -56.10 38.45
C TYR A 220 -33.45 -56.60 39.71
N GLY A 221 -32.16 -56.28 39.81
CA GLY A 221 -31.32 -56.58 40.97
C GLY A 221 -30.51 -57.88 40.87
N HIS A 222 -30.69 -58.68 39.81
CA HIS A 222 -29.91 -59.91 39.61
C HIS A 222 -29.74 -60.29 38.13
N LYS A 223 -28.78 -61.18 37.85
CA LYS A 223 -28.53 -61.75 36.51
C LYS A 223 -29.13 -63.15 36.39
N MET A 224 -29.39 -63.59 35.16
CA MET A 224 -29.97 -64.90 34.82
C MET A 224 -29.20 -66.12 35.40
N THR A 225 -27.89 -65.97 35.65
CA THR A 225 -27.05 -67.00 36.27
C THR A 225 -27.02 -66.97 37.80
N SER A 226 -27.66 -65.99 38.44
CA SER A 226 -27.67 -65.88 39.90
C SER A 226 -28.57 -66.94 40.55
N LYS A 227 -28.30 -67.30 41.82
CA LYS A 227 -29.20 -68.17 42.61
C LYS A 227 -30.52 -67.49 42.99
N ALA A 228 -30.65 -66.18 42.77
CA ALA A 228 -31.85 -65.39 43.08
C ALA A 228 -32.85 -65.30 41.91
N CYS A 229 -32.54 -65.89 40.74
CA CYS A 229 -33.49 -65.98 39.63
C CYS A 229 -34.41 -67.19 39.86
N PRO A 230 -35.74 -67.01 40.04
CA PRO A 230 -36.66 -68.12 40.30
C PRO A 230 -36.76 -69.09 39.11
N LEU A 231 -36.60 -68.58 37.89
CA LEU A 231 -36.68 -69.36 36.64
C LEU A 231 -35.38 -70.11 36.30
N ARG A 232 -34.35 -70.06 37.15
CA ARG A 232 -33.00 -70.57 36.81
C ARG A 232 -32.95 -72.04 36.41
N TYR A 233 -33.86 -72.87 36.96
CA TYR A 233 -33.81 -74.33 36.84
C TYR A 233 -34.95 -74.92 36.00
N GLU A 234 -35.73 -74.11 35.28
CA GLU A 234 -36.82 -74.63 34.43
C GLU A 234 -36.30 -75.58 33.33
N ASP A 235 -35.11 -75.33 32.77
CA ASP A 235 -34.51 -76.20 31.73
C ASP A 235 -34.13 -77.62 32.24
N LEU A 236 -34.26 -77.89 33.55
CA LEU A 236 -33.97 -79.19 34.15
C LEU A 236 -35.22 -80.06 34.36
N LEU A 237 -36.41 -79.61 33.93
CA LEU A 237 -37.69 -80.26 34.24
C LEU A 237 -38.50 -80.75 33.03
N GLU A 238 -37.98 -80.68 31.80
CA GLU A 238 -38.70 -81.21 30.62
C GLU A 238 -38.13 -82.54 30.08
N PRO A 239 -38.99 -83.58 29.89
CA PRO A 239 -38.64 -84.87 29.26
C PRO A 239 -38.63 -84.78 27.71
N PRO A 240 -38.11 -85.81 26.99
CA PRO A 240 -37.69 -85.66 25.58
C PRO A 240 -38.84 -85.60 24.55
N PRO A 241 -38.58 -85.06 23.34
CA PRO A 241 -39.62 -84.76 22.36
C PRO A 241 -40.04 -85.97 21.50
N PRO A 242 -41.32 -86.05 21.09
CA PRO A 242 -41.75 -86.93 20.00
C PRO A 242 -41.50 -86.29 18.62
N ILE A 243 -41.24 -87.15 17.66
CA ILE A 243 -41.04 -86.83 16.23
C ILE A 243 -42.40 -86.78 15.53
N THR A 244 -42.66 -85.79 14.65
CA THR A 244 -43.35 -86.06 13.36
C THR A 244 -43.37 -84.87 12.37
N THR A 245 -42.92 -85.19 11.15
CA THR A 245 -43.47 -84.83 9.83
C THR A 245 -43.64 -83.37 9.34
N THR A 246 -42.95 -83.15 8.22
CA THR A 246 -43.02 -82.06 7.24
C THR A 246 -44.39 -81.77 6.63
N THR A 247 -44.74 -80.49 6.43
CA THR A 247 -45.35 -80.03 5.17
C THR A 247 -45.02 -78.56 4.87
N HIS A 248 -44.72 -78.24 3.62
CA HIS A 248 -44.50 -76.86 3.15
C HIS A 248 -45.82 -76.21 2.74
N THR A 249 -46.00 -74.93 3.07
CA THR A 249 -46.96 -74.06 2.37
C THR A 249 -46.32 -72.69 2.08
N VAL A 250 -46.34 -72.30 0.81
CA VAL A 250 -45.93 -70.97 0.34
C VAL A 250 -47.15 -70.05 0.34
N THR A 251 -47.02 -68.84 0.92
CA THR A 251 -48.08 -67.81 0.82
C THR A 251 -47.49 -66.46 0.39
N ARG A 252 -48.19 -65.79 -0.54
CA ARG A 252 -47.75 -64.61 -1.29
C ARG A 252 -48.80 -63.49 -1.23
N SER A 253 -48.52 -62.41 -0.50
CA SER A 253 -49.28 -61.14 -0.51
C SER A 253 -48.43 -60.05 0.18
N LEU A 254 -48.07 -58.91 -0.41
CA LEU A 254 -48.83 -57.80 -1.07
C LEU A 254 -48.99 -56.59 -0.13
N SER A 255 -48.78 -55.40 -0.71
CA SER A 255 -48.66 -54.09 -0.06
C SER A 255 -49.99 -53.49 0.42
N PRO A 256 -49.93 -52.40 1.21
CA PRO A 256 -50.55 -51.13 0.79
C PRO A 256 -49.50 -49.99 0.81
N SER A 257 -49.23 -49.27 -0.29
CA SER A 257 -49.99 -48.13 -0.84
C SER A 257 -49.89 -46.84 -0.03
N SER A 258 -49.33 -45.79 -0.65
CA SER A 258 -49.34 -44.39 -0.19
C SER A 258 -50.77 -43.83 -0.03
N PRO A 259 -50.90 -42.64 0.59
CA PRO A 259 -51.30 -41.52 -0.27
C PRO A 259 -50.52 -40.21 -0.02
N SER A 260 -50.52 -39.37 -1.06
CA SER A 260 -50.01 -38.00 -1.05
C SER A 260 -50.94 -37.04 -0.29
N GLY A 261 -50.39 -35.94 0.22
CA GLY A 261 -51.16 -34.82 0.77
C GLY A 261 -50.40 -33.50 0.63
N VAL A 262 -50.78 -32.71 -0.37
CA VAL A 262 -50.35 -31.31 -0.54
C VAL A 262 -51.33 -30.42 0.21
N SER A 263 -50.86 -29.34 0.85
CA SER A 263 -51.74 -28.26 1.28
C SER A 263 -51.11 -26.90 1.01
N VAL A 264 -51.88 -26.03 0.35
CA VAL A 264 -51.56 -24.64 0.04
C VAL A 264 -52.33 -23.76 1.02
N ILE A 265 -51.72 -22.66 1.49
CA ILE A 265 -52.45 -21.49 1.94
C ILE A 265 -51.86 -20.27 1.24
N SER A 266 -52.76 -19.47 0.65
CA SER A 266 -52.48 -18.18 0.02
C SER A 266 -53.14 -17.07 0.84
N GLU A 267 -52.57 -15.86 0.88
CA GLU A 267 -53.39 -14.65 0.99
C GLU A 267 -52.72 -13.40 0.37
N ILE A 268 -53.56 -12.40 0.09
CA ILE A 268 -53.38 -11.23 -0.81
C ILE A 268 -54.22 -10.09 -0.19
N VAL A 269 -53.94 -8.78 -0.23
CA VAL A 269 -53.20 -7.88 -1.16
C VAL A 269 -52.41 -6.83 -0.30
N ALA A 270 -51.84 -5.68 -0.73
CA ALA A 270 -51.98 -4.82 -1.91
C ALA A 270 -50.64 -4.10 -2.27
N TYR A 271 -50.73 -3.08 -3.13
CA TYR A 271 -49.62 -2.21 -3.57
C TYR A 271 -49.90 -0.74 -3.23
N THR A 272 -48.86 0.12 -3.24
CA THR A 272 -48.97 1.51 -3.72
C THR A 272 -47.59 2.06 -4.10
N THR A 273 -47.57 3.12 -4.91
CA THR A 273 -46.46 3.45 -5.83
C THR A 273 -46.03 4.91 -5.70
N THR A 274 -44.76 5.22 -6.05
CA THR A 274 -44.18 6.57 -6.33
C THR A 274 -44.13 7.57 -5.16
N HIS A 275 -43.04 8.32 -4.97
CA HIS A 275 -42.64 9.38 -5.92
C HIS A 275 -41.15 9.73 -5.92
N MET A 276 -40.69 10.33 -7.03
CA MET A 276 -39.41 11.03 -7.12
C MET A 276 -39.52 12.44 -6.52
N THR A 277 -38.41 12.97 -5.98
CA THR A 277 -38.25 14.41 -5.75
C THR A 277 -36.87 14.89 -6.19
N THR A 278 -36.81 15.60 -7.31
CA THR A 278 -35.68 16.45 -7.72
C THR A 278 -35.72 17.76 -6.95
N HIS A 279 -34.61 18.18 -6.33
CA HIS A 279 -34.47 19.54 -5.81
C HIS A 279 -33.88 20.47 -6.87
N THR A 280 -34.76 21.05 -7.68
CA THR A 280 -34.48 22.27 -8.44
C THR A 280 -34.75 23.47 -7.54
N THR A 281 -33.72 24.26 -7.22
CA THR A 281 -33.91 25.55 -6.55
C THR A 281 -33.66 26.68 -7.53
N THR A 282 -34.75 27.23 -8.06
CA THR A 282 -34.75 28.51 -8.77
C THR A 282 -35.25 29.56 -7.78
N HIS A 283 -34.48 30.63 -7.54
CA HIS A 283 -35.06 31.85 -6.96
C HIS A 283 -34.49 33.13 -7.61
N MET A 284 -35.40 33.73 -8.37
CA MET A 284 -35.56 35.12 -8.83
C MET A 284 -34.50 36.18 -8.53
N VAL A 285 -34.27 36.99 -9.56
CA VAL A 285 -33.46 38.22 -9.62
C VAL A 285 -34.18 39.42 -9.01
N SER A 286 -33.43 40.32 -8.36
CA SER A 286 -33.74 41.76 -8.28
C SER A 286 -32.43 42.59 -8.19
N PRO A 287 -32.24 43.64 -9.02
CA PRO A 287 -31.07 44.55 -9.00
C PRO A 287 -31.43 45.93 -8.38
N PRO A 288 -30.54 46.94 -8.44
CA PRO A 288 -29.14 46.97 -8.01
C PRO A 288 -28.91 48.08 -6.95
N THR A 289 -27.78 48.05 -6.22
CA THR A 289 -27.27 49.27 -5.56
C THR A 289 -25.82 49.52 -5.96
N ALA A 290 -25.59 50.69 -6.57
CA ALA A 290 -24.28 51.10 -7.07
C ALA A 290 -23.38 51.57 -5.93
N LYS A 291 -22.11 51.13 -5.95
CA LYS A 291 -21.00 51.86 -5.32
C LYS A 291 -19.83 51.95 -6.29
N SER A 292 -19.55 53.21 -6.64
CA SER A 292 -18.44 53.80 -7.40
C SER A 292 -17.38 52.88 -8.03
N ALA A 293 -17.23 53.03 -9.34
CA ALA A 293 -16.03 52.63 -10.05
C ALA A 293 -14.79 53.38 -9.53
N ALA A 294 -13.74 52.63 -9.17
CA ALA A 294 -12.39 53.16 -9.11
C ALA A 294 -11.72 52.88 -10.47
N ILE A 295 -11.41 53.94 -11.21
CA ILE A 295 -10.67 53.85 -12.47
C ILE A 295 -9.27 53.35 -12.15
N THR A 296 -9.04 52.06 -12.38
CA THR A 296 -7.68 51.50 -12.44
C THR A 296 -7.32 51.37 -13.90
N THR A 297 -6.36 52.18 -14.33
CA THR A 297 -5.74 52.07 -15.66
C THR A 297 -5.21 50.64 -15.87
N PRO A 298 -5.28 50.08 -17.09
CA PRO A 298 -4.83 48.71 -17.33
C PRO A 298 -3.31 48.63 -17.18
N ARG A 299 -2.85 48.28 -15.99
CA ARG A 299 -1.46 47.90 -15.74
C ARG A 299 -1.21 46.62 -16.54
N VAL A 300 -0.50 46.75 -17.65
CA VAL A 300 -0.01 45.62 -18.45
C VAL A 300 0.67 44.64 -17.49
N PRO A 301 0.24 43.36 -17.44
CA PRO A 301 0.92 42.38 -16.62
C PRO A 301 2.37 42.27 -17.09
N VAL A 302 3.32 42.58 -16.21
CA VAL A 302 4.74 42.29 -16.46
C VAL A 302 4.83 40.76 -16.54
N LEU A 303 5.03 40.25 -17.74
CA LEU A 303 5.22 38.82 -17.98
C LEU A 303 6.55 38.40 -17.34
N GLN A 304 6.58 37.22 -16.75
CA GLN A 304 7.82 36.68 -16.17
C GLN A 304 8.88 36.51 -17.28
N PRO A 305 10.18 36.63 -16.97
CA PRO A 305 11.26 36.47 -17.97
C PRO A 305 11.19 35.16 -18.76
N ASP A 306 10.63 34.11 -18.14
CA ASP A 306 10.51 32.75 -18.70
C ASP A 306 9.13 32.48 -19.32
N ASP A 307 8.23 33.48 -19.36
CA ASP A 307 6.95 33.33 -20.09
C ASP A 307 7.26 33.16 -21.59
N PRO A 308 6.71 32.13 -22.26
CA PRO A 308 6.90 31.91 -23.69
C PRO A 308 6.63 33.13 -24.59
N ARG A 309 5.81 34.09 -24.15
CA ARG A 309 5.56 35.35 -24.86
C ARG A 309 6.63 36.39 -24.61
N ALA A 310 7.19 36.46 -23.41
CA ALA A 310 8.33 37.32 -23.13
C ALA A 310 9.54 36.84 -23.94
N ILE A 311 9.76 35.53 -23.99
CA ILE A 311 10.77 34.87 -24.85
C ILE A 311 10.56 35.24 -26.33
N PHE A 312 9.34 35.09 -26.86
CA PHE A 312 9.04 35.46 -28.25
C PHE A 312 9.17 36.97 -28.53
N GLN A 313 8.85 37.82 -27.55
CA GLN A 313 8.98 39.27 -27.67
C GLN A 313 10.47 39.67 -27.76
N ARG A 314 11.34 39.12 -26.90
CA ARG A 314 12.81 39.30 -27.01
C ARG A 314 13.34 38.82 -28.37
N TYR A 315 12.87 37.67 -28.85
CA TYR A 315 13.24 37.16 -30.18
C TYR A 315 12.85 38.12 -31.32
N LYS A 316 11.66 38.72 -31.24
CA LYS A 316 11.22 39.74 -32.22
C LYS A 316 12.09 40.99 -32.17
N GLU A 317 12.36 41.52 -30.99
CA GLU A 317 13.17 42.72 -30.80
C GLU A 317 14.60 42.53 -31.31
N ALA A 318 15.24 41.40 -30.99
CA ALA A 318 16.56 41.04 -31.51
C ALA A 318 16.57 40.91 -33.05
N ARG A 319 15.50 40.35 -33.63
CA ARG A 319 15.33 40.25 -35.09
C ARG A 319 15.08 41.60 -35.76
N GLU A 320 14.29 42.46 -35.16
CA GLU A 320 14.01 43.81 -35.69
C GLU A 320 15.24 44.71 -35.59
N ALA A 321 16.03 44.59 -34.51
CA ALA A 321 17.36 45.19 -34.40
C ALA A 321 18.29 44.69 -35.52
N TRP A 322 18.36 43.38 -35.78
CA TRP A 322 19.12 42.83 -36.90
C TRP A 322 18.62 43.37 -38.26
N TYR A 323 17.31 43.45 -38.48
CA TYR A 323 16.72 44.05 -39.68
C TYR A 323 17.04 45.55 -39.85
N ALA A 324 17.36 46.27 -38.77
CA ALA A 324 17.79 47.67 -38.82
C ALA A 324 19.27 47.81 -39.25
N THR A 325 20.09 46.78 -39.05
CA THR A 325 21.50 46.76 -39.51
C THR A 325 21.68 46.41 -40.99
N LEU A 326 20.63 45.93 -41.66
CA LEU A 326 20.69 45.56 -43.09
C LEU A 326 20.68 46.81 -44.00
N PRO A 327 21.45 46.80 -45.11
CA PRO A 327 21.36 47.83 -46.15
C PRO A 327 19.94 48.01 -46.70
N GLN A 328 19.61 49.21 -47.20
CA GLN A 328 18.34 49.45 -47.88
C GLN A 328 18.14 48.47 -49.05
N GLY A 329 17.04 47.72 -49.02
CA GLY A 329 16.75 46.63 -49.96
C GLY A 329 17.06 45.21 -49.43
N GLY A 330 17.65 45.08 -48.24
CA GLY A 330 17.89 43.77 -47.61
C GLY A 330 16.61 42.97 -47.34
N LEU A 331 16.67 41.65 -47.55
CA LEU A 331 15.55 40.73 -47.42
C LEU A 331 15.19 40.44 -45.95
N LYS A 332 14.24 41.22 -45.39
CA LYS A 332 13.78 41.11 -44.00
C LYS A 332 12.88 39.88 -43.77
N THR A 333 13.48 38.69 -43.74
CA THR A 333 12.78 37.41 -43.51
C THR A 333 13.29 36.68 -42.28
N ASN A 334 12.39 36.01 -41.56
CA ASN A 334 12.74 35.24 -40.36
C ASN A 334 13.78 34.14 -40.67
N GLN A 335 13.69 33.55 -41.87
CA GLN A 335 14.63 32.52 -42.32
C GLN A 335 16.07 33.06 -42.42
N GLN A 336 16.26 34.27 -42.95
CA GLN A 336 17.58 34.88 -43.05
C GLN A 336 18.13 35.31 -41.69
N TYR A 337 17.30 35.88 -40.81
CA TYR A 337 17.70 36.15 -39.42
C TYR A 337 18.23 34.89 -38.73
N ARG A 338 17.48 33.78 -38.82
CA ARG A 338 17.91 32.50 -38.23
C ARG A 338 19.20 31.98 -38.83
N ARG A 339 19.43 32.16 -40.14
CA ARG A 339 20.72 31.79 -40.77
C ARG A 339 21.88 32.66 -40.25
N ALA A 340 21.66 33.97 -40.10
CA ALA A 340 22.67 34.90 -39.61
C ALA A 340 23.06 34.63 -38.15
N MET A 341 22.08 34.25 -37.31
CA MET A 341 22.29 33.92 -35.90
C MET A 341 22.64 32.44 -35.64
N GLY A 342 22.88 31.63 -36.68
CA GLY A 342 23.21 30.20 -36.53
C GLY A 342 22.06 29.30 -36.04
N LEU A 343 20.83 29.82 -35.93
CA LEU A 343 19.69 29.13 -35.34
C LEU A 343 19.10 28.05 -36.28
N PRO A 344 18.60 26.92 -35.72
CA PRO A 344 17.97 25.84 -36.49
C PRO A 344 16.83 26.35 -37.37
N GLN A 345 16.83 25.95 -38.64
CA GLN A 345 15.84 26.46 -39.62
C GLN A 345 14.45 25.85 -39.43
N ARG A 346 14.37 24.66 -38.83
CA ARG A 346 13.16 23.92 -38.46
C ARG A 346 13.51 22.97 -37.32
N TYR A 347 12.52 22.68 -36.48
CA TYR A 347 12.56 21.60 -35.49
C TYR A 347 11.75 20.38 -35.96
N SER A 348 11.96 19.24 -35.33
CA SER A 348 11.19 18.02 -35.56
C SER A 348 9.75 18.13 -35.04
N LYS A 349 8.87 17.26 -35.53
CA LYS A 349 7.49 17.15 -35.00
C LYS A 349 7.47 16.75 -33.52
N ALA A 350 8.49 16.03 -33.04
CA ALA A 350 8.61 15.66 -31.64
C ALA A 350 8.90 16.88 -30.75
N GLU A 351 9.88 17.71 -31.11
CA GLU A 351 10.23 18.94 -30.38
C GLU A 351 9.06 19.94 -30.38
N TYR A 352 8.37 20.12 -31.51
CA TYR A 352 7.16 20.95 -31.57
C TYR A 352 5.99 20.40 -30.74
N ASN A 353 5.86 19.08 -30.59
CA ASN A 353 4.85 18.50 -29.69
C ASN A 353 5.26 18.67 -28.21
N TRP A 354 6.56 18.58 -27.91
CA TRP A 354 7.11 18.71 -26.57
C TRP A 354 6.95 20.13 -26.01
N CYS A 355 7.22 21.17 -26.81
CA CYS A 355 7.03 22.56 -26.35
C CYS A 355 5.55 22.92 -26.09
N LEU A 356 4.60 22.13 -26.63
CA LEU A 356 3.15 22.27 -26.37
C LEU A 356 2.67 21.49 -25.13
N ASP A 357 3.56 20.77 -24.44
CA ASP A 357 3.19 20.08 -23.19
C ASP A 357 2.84 21.09 -22.08
N TYR A 358 2.05 20.66 -21.11
CA TYR A 358 1.50 21.52 -20.05
C TYR A 358 2.57 22.08 -19.09
N LYS A 359 3.79 21.53 -19.13
CA LYS A 359 4.95 22.00 -18.36
C LYS A 359 5.74 23.11 -19.06
N GLN A 360 5.63 23.20 -20.39
CA GLN A 360 6.38 24.13 -21.23
C GLN A 360 5.45 25.29 -21.66
N MET A 361 5.29 25.57 -22.96
CA MET A 361 4.43 26.65 -23.44
C MET A 361 2.92 26.39 -23.23
N GLY A 362 2.55 25.14 -22.92
CA GLY A 362 1.16 24.68 -22.86
C GLY A 362 0.48 24.63 -24.22
N ARG A 363 -0.64 23.90 -24.29
CA ARG A 363 -1.30 23.58 -25.58
C ARG A 363 -1.79 24.80 -26.38
N ARG A 364 -2.03 25.96 -25.75
CA ARG A 364 -2.56 27.18 -26.38
C ARG A 364 -2.07 28.45 -25.68
N CYS A 365 -1.89 29.52 -26.44
CA CYS A 365 -1.55 30.85 -25.95
C CYS A 365 -2.79 31.58 -25.40
N ARG A 366 -2.73 32.02 -24.14
CA ARG A 366 -3.82 32.70 -23.40
C ARG A 366 -3.67 34.23 -23.47
N ALA A 367 -3.98 34.83 -24.61
CA ALA A 367 -3.96 36.29 -24.79
C ALA A 367 -5.21 36.93 -24.15
N GLY A 368 -5.15 37.17 -22.83
CA GLY A 368 -6.28 37.68 -22.05
C GLY A 368 -7.39 36.65 -21.92
N THR A 369 -8.62 37.03 -22.29
CA THR A 369 -9.78 36.12 -22.37
C THR A 369 -9.73 35.17 -23.57
N ASN A 370 -8.95 35.50 -24.61
CA ASN A 370 -8.87 34.70 -25.82
C ASN A 370 -7.78 33.62 -25.74
N MET A 371 -8.10 32.46 -26.30
CA MET A 371 -7.24 31.27 -26.31
C MET A 371 -6.93 30.88 -27.76
N ARG A 372 -5.72 31.13 -28.24
CA ARG A 372 -5.29 30.83 -29.62
C ARG A 372 -4.22 29.75 -29.68
N GLU A 373 -4.04 29.17 -30.85
CA GLU A 373 -2.92 28.26 -31.09
C GLU A 373 -1.59 29.04 -31.17
N TRP A 374 -0.51 28.36 -30.80
CA TRP A 374 0.85 28.88 -30.94
C TRP A 374 1.26 28.85 -32.41
N THR A 375 1.89 29.92 -32.89
CA THR A 375 2.48 29.93 -34.23
C THR A 375 3.79 29.14 -34.22
N LYS A 376 4.18 28.58 -35.37
CA LYS A 376 5.48 27.89 -35.49
C LYS A 376 6.65 28.80 -35.15
N GLU A 377 6.54 30.11 -35.37
CA GLU A 377 7.59 31.07 -35.03
C GLU A 377 7.78 31.22 -33.52
N GLU A 378 6.68 31.30 -32.77
CA GLU A 378 6.69 31.31 -31.30
C GLU A 378 7.31 30.02 -30.75
N MET A 379 6.87 28.87 -31.28
CA MET A 379 7.39 27.56 -30.88
C MET A 379 8.89 27.43 -31.16
N MET A 380 9.37 27.94 -32.31
CA MET A 380 10.80 27.99 -32.61
C MET A 380 11.55 28.91 -31.64
N SER A 381 11.05 30.12 -31.36
CA SER A 381 11.73 31.04 -30.43
C SER A 381 11.86 30.50 -29.01
N TYR A 382 10.90 29.70 -28.56
CA TYR A 382 10.97 29.01 -27.28
C TYR A 382 11.99 27.87 -27.30
N LEU A 383 12.00 27.04 -28.35
CA LEU A 383 12.98 25.96 -28.54
C LEU A 383 14.41 26.47 -28.80
N ASP A 384 14.58 27.71 -29.29
CA ASP A 384 15.89 28.38 -29.38
C ASP A 384 16.38 28.78 -27.99
N TRP A 385 15.51 29.40 -27.18
CA TRP A 385 15.83 29.83 -25.81
C TRP A 385 16.11 28.65 -24.89
N ASP A 386 15.26 27.62 -24.92
CA ASP A 386 15.36 26.38 -24.15
C ASP A 386 16.72 25.68 -24.40
N LYS A 387 17.13 25.55 -25.67
CA LYS A 387 18.45 24.99 -26.02
C LYS A 387 19.62 25.89 -25.66
N ALA A 388 19.48 27.21 -25.77
CA ALA A 388 20.52 28.14 -25.35
C ALA A 388 20.71 28.15 -23.83
N GLU A 389 19.64 27.95 -23.07
CA GLU A 389 19.68 27.83 -21.61
C GLU A 389 20.31 26.49 -21.20
N ASP A 390 19.93 25.37 -21.83
CA ASP A 390 20.58 24.06 -21.65
C ASP A 390 22.09 24.12 -21.97
N GLU A 391 22.49 24.75 -23.09
CA GLU A 391 23.89 24.95 -23.45
C GLU A 391 24.64 25.86 -22.45
N SER A 392 23.97 26.89 -21.92
CA SER A 392 24.49 27.76 -20.85
C SER A 392 24.72 26.99 -19.55
N VAL A 393 23.75 26.16 -19.14
CA VAL A 393 23.86 25.27 -17.96
C VAL A 393 24.97 24.25 -18.17
N GLU A 394 25.03 23.57 -19.31
CA GLU A 394 26.14 22.65 -19.63
C GLU A 394 27.50 23.36 -19.58
N GLN A 395 27.60 24.57 -20.11
CA GLN A 395 28.85 25.33 -20.13
C GLN A 395 29.25 25.81 -18.73
N ASN A 396 28.29 26.22 -17.90
CA ASN A 396 28.52 26.54 -16.49
C ASN A 396 28.98 25.32 -15.70
N VAL A 397 28.36 24.14 -15.93
CA VAL A 397 28.81 22.87 -15.36
C VAL A 397 30.22 22.50 -15.85
N ARG A 398 30.53 22.66 -17.14
CA ARG A 398 31.90 22.45 -17.66
C ARG A 398 32.92 23.39 -17.01
N ILE A 399 32.57 24.64 -16.77
CA ILE A 399 33.43 25.62 -16.10
C ILE A 399 33.59 25.30 -14.60
N GLU A 400 32.52 24.88 -13.90
CA GLU A 400 32.58 24.40 -12.51
C GLU A 400 33.49 23.17 -12.43
N MET A 401 33.31 22.18 -13.30
CA MET A 401 34.15 20.97 -13.37
C MET A 401 35.59 21.26 -13.79
N ALA A 402 35.86 22.26 -14.65
CA ALA A 402 37.23 22.64 -15.00
C ALA A 402 37.95 23.33 -13.84
N LYS A 403 37.24 24.15 -13.06
CA LYS A 403 37.80 24.84 -11.88
C LYS A 403 37.90 23.93 -10.65
N GLN A 404 36.95 23.00 -10.49
CA GLN A 404 36.90 22.00 -9.43
C GLN A 404 36.32 20.69 -10.00
N PRO A 405 37.17 19.75 -10.48
CA PRO A 405 36.72 18.48 -11.08
C PRO A 405 35.78 17.66 -10.21
N PHE A 406 35.84 17.87 -8.90
CA PHE A 406 34.88 17.35 -7.94
C PHE A 406 34.60 18.44 -6.90
N SER A 407 33.40 19.00 -6.92
CA SER A 407 33.00 20.03 -5.96
C SER A 407 33.05 19.48 -4.52
N ARG A 408 33.46 20.33 -3.57
CA ARG A 408 33.46 20.00 -2.13
C ARG A 408 32.05 20.05 -1.50
N ARG A 409 30.95 19.90 -2.27
CA ARG A 409 29.56 19.96 -1.77
C ARG A 409 29.34 18.88 -0.70
N ARG A 410 29.49 19.26 0.57
CA ARG A 410 29.64 18.39 1.74
C ARG A 410 28.35 18.37 2.56
N GLY A 411 27.29 17.86 1.94
CA GLY A 411 25.99 17.64 2.56
C GLY A 411 24.90 18.58 2.04
N MET A 412 23.74 18.52 2.68
CA MET A 412 22.53 19.18 2.21
C MET A 412 22.62 20.72 2.25
N GLN A 413 23.36 21.30 3.20
CA GLN A 413 23.49 22.75 3.34
C GLN A 413 24.17 23.37 2.10
N ASP A 414 25.31 22.84 1.66
CA ASP A 414 26.01 23.31 0.45
C ASP A 414 25.16 23.25 -0.84
N ILE A 415 24.11 22.41 -0.87
CA ILE A 415 23.15 22.33 -1.96
C ILE A 415 22.13 23.47 -1.86
N TRP A 416 21.62 23.76 -0.66
CA TRP A 416 20.74 24.91 -0.42
C TRP A 416 21.47 26.24 -0.64
N ASP A 417 22.69 26.40 -0.12
CA ASP A 417 23.52 27.60 -0.31
C ASP A 417 23.91 27.81 -1.79
N ALA A 418 23.98 26.73 -2.58
CA ALA A 418 24.14 26.83 -4.03
C ALA A 418 22.84 27.25 -4.73
N ALA A 419 21.72 26.62 -4.40
CA ALA A 419 20.41 27.00 -4.93
C ALA A 419 20.00 28.44 -4.56
N GLU A 420 20.39 28.93 -3.38
CA GLU A 420 20.18 30.31 -2.94
C GLU A 420 21.01 31.29 -3.78
N ARG A 421 22.28 30.99 -4.08
CA ARG A 421 23.10 31.78 -5.02
C ARG A 421 22.53 31.77 -6.44
N ASP A 422 22.06 30.63 -6.93
CA ASP A 422 21.45 30.53 -8.26
C ASP A 422 20.15 31.38 -8.32
N LEU A 423 19.34 31.33 -7.26
CA LEU A 423 18.16 32.19 -7.10
C LEU A 423 18.52 33.69 -7.04
N GLU A 424 19.57 34.08 -6.33
CA GLU A 424 20.07 35.47 -6.30
C GLU A 424 20.52 35.94 -7.69
N VAL A 425 21.23 35.11 -8.46
CA VAL A 425 21.65 35.45 -9.83
C VAL A 425 20.45 35.65 -10.76
N HIS A 426 19.44 34.77 -10.71
CA HIS A 426 18.19 34.96 -11.46
C HIS A 426 17.43 36.22 -11.03
N TYR A 427 17.45 36.60 -9.75
CA TYR A 427 16.80 37.81 -9.26
C TYR A 427 17.54 39.09 -9.67
N ILE A 428 18.87 39.07 -9.69
CA ILE A 428 19.72 40.21 -10.10
C ILE A 428 19.64 40.44 -11.61
N SER A 429 19.53 39.39 -12.42
CA SER A 429 19.33 39.50 -13.88
C SER A 429 17.90 39.89 -14.30
N SER A 430 16.99 40.09 -13.34
CA SER A 430 15.57 40.43 -13.56
C SER A 430 15.21 41.86 -13.13
N ARG A 431 16.22 42.73 -12.95
CA ARG A 431 16.09 44.19 -12.74
C ARG A 431 16.79 44.97 -13.84
#